data_AF-A0A968ATH7-F1
#
_entry.id   AF-A0A968ATH7-F1
#
_cell.length_a   1.000
_cell.length_b   1.000
_cell.length_c   1.000
_cell.angle_alpha   90.00
_cell.angle_beta   90.00
_cell.angle_gamma   90.00
#
_symmetry.space_group_name_H-M   'P 1'
#
loop_
_entity.id
_entity.type
_entity.pdbx_description
1 polymer ?
#
loop_
_entity_poly.entity_id
_entity_poly.type
_entity_poly.pdbx_seq_one_letter_code
_entity_poly.pdbx_strand_id
1 'polypeptide(L)'
;MKRIVIAALICVGTLAANAASAREIKVEITNLTNATWFTPLLVAAHGPDFHLFQVGTFASDNLQAMAEGGDISGLRDDVEVAGGTFAANPAGGNLAPGETAVATLEIRGRLNSRLSIVAMLLPTNDGFVGLDAIPLRGRGRTFTVYLNGYDAGTEANDEIITGGGAPGVPGIPADPGGNAGTGGTGVAEPDGNARVHIHRSILGDTDIAGGASDLDSRIHRWLNPVARVVVTGPHAGHDD
;
A
#
# COMPACT_ATOMS: atom_id res chain seq x y z
N MET A 1 -37.11 56.46 46.74
CA MET A 1 -35.86 55.68 46.66
C MET A 1 -36.09 54.50 45.73
N LYS A 2 -35.57 54.55 44.49
CA LYS A 2 -35.80 53.51 43.46
C LYS A 2 -34.73 52.42 43.61
N ARG A 3 -35.14 51.18 43.90
CA ARG A 3 -34.25 50.01 43.91
C ARG A 3 -34.12 49.49 42.48
N ILE A 4 -32.91 49.58 41.92
CA ILE A 4 -32.56 48.99 40.63
C ILE A 4 -32.00 47.60 40.94
N VAL A 5 -32.70 46.55 40.49
CA VAL A 5 -32.23 45.16 40.56
C VAL A 5 -31.55 44.86 39.23
N ILE A 6 -30.24 44.64 39.25
CA ILE A 6 -29.47 44.20 38.08
C ILE A 6 -29.52 42.67 38.06
N ALA A 7 -30.24 42.12 37.09
CA ALA A 7 -30.21 40.69 36.80
C ALA A 7 -28.97 40.37 35.94
N ALA A 8 -28.04 39.59 36.49
CA ALA A 8 -26.89 39.09 35.74
C ALA A 8 -27.34 37.89 34.88
N LEU A 9 -27.27 38.06 33.56
CA LEU A 9 -27.53 37.00 32.59
C LEU A 9 -26.25 36.17 32.42
N ILE A 10 -26.22 34.94 32.93
CA ILE A 10 -25.12 33.99 32.69
C ILE A 10 -25.42 33.31 31.34
N CYS A 11 -24.73 33.73 30.28
CA CYS A 11 -24.71 33.00 29.02
C CYS A 11 -23.80 31.77 29.16
N VAL A 12 -24.42 30.61 29.43
CA VAL A 12 -23.74 29.32 29.27
C VAL A 12 -23.62 29.04 27.77
N GLY A 13 -22.45 29.34 27.19
CA GLY A 13 -22.13 28.96 25.82
C GLY A 13 -21.99 27.44 25.72
N THR A 14 -22.95 26.78 25.07
CA THR A 14 -22.82 25.38 24.69
C THR A 14 -21.76 25.25 23.59
N LEU A 15 -20.57 24.78 23.95
CA LEU A 15 -19.60 24.27 22.98
C LEU A 15 -20.19 22.99 22.38
N ALA A 16 -20.92 23.12 21.27
CA ALA A 16 -21.24 21.98 20.43
C ALA A 16 -19.93 21.48 19.82
N ALA A 17 -19.34 20.45 20.43
CA ALA A 17 -18.27 19.70 19.79
C ALA A 17 -18.88 19.05 18.55
N ASN A 18 -18.47 19.50 17.35
CA ASN A 18 -18.78 18.81 16.12
C ASN A 18 -18.13 17.42 16.19
N ALA A 19 -18.88 16.43 16.64
CA ALA A 19 -18.49 15.04 16.48
C ALA A 19 -18.30 14.82 14.98
N ALA A 20 -17.07 14.53 14.55
CA ALA A 20 -16.80 14.19 13.16
C ALA A 20 -17.53 12.87 12.87
N SER A 21 -18.62 12.93 12.11
CA SER A 21 -19.33 11.73 11.67
C SER A 21 -18.36 10.81 10.94
N ALA A 22 -18.30 9.55 11.34
CA ALA A 22 -17.56 8.53 10.62
C ALA A 22 -18.18 8.40 9.22
N ARG A 23 -17.31 8.41 8.20
CA ARG A 23 -17.71 8.42 6.80
C ARG A 23 -17.03 7.25 6.10
N GLU A 24 -17.79 6.34 5.51
CA GLU A 24 -17.25 5.14 4.87
C GLU A 24 -16.74 5.43 3.46
N ILE A 25 -15.54 5.01 3.10
CA ILE A 25 -15.06 5.02 1.71
C ILE A 25 -14.87 3.60 1.20
N LYS A 26 -15.12 3.41 -0.10
CA LYS A 26 -14.80 2.18 -0.84
C LYS A 26 -13.55 2.41 -1.67
N VAL A 27 -12.60 1.49 -1.61
CA VAL A 27 -11.35 1.49 -2.38
C VAL A 27 -11.28 0.22 -3.20
N GLU A 28 -11.32 0.34 -4.52
CA GLU A 28 -11.24 -0.77 -5.46
C GLU A 28 -9.85 -0.78 -6.09
N ILE A 29 -9.08 -1.85 -5.87
CA ILE A 29 -7.71 -2.00 -6.35
C ILE A 29 -7.70 -3.09 -7.43
N THR A 30 -7.45 -2.70 -8.68
CA THR A 30 -7.25 -3.64 -9.80
C THR A 30 -5.77 -3.86 -10.03
N ASN A 31 -5.33 -5.12 -10.04
CA ASN A 31 -4.00 -5.51 -10.49
C ASN A 31 -3.93 -5.43 -12.02
N LEU A 32 -3.07 -4.57 -12.57
CA LEU A 32 -2.93 -4.34 -14.02
C LEU A 32 -1.79 -5.14 -14.66
N THR A 33 -1.09 -5.97 -13.88
CA THR A 33 0.03 -6.75 -14.39
C THR A 33 -0.45 -8.03 -15.10
N ASN A 34 0.48 -8.74 -15.75
CA ASN A 34 0.20 -9.99 -16.48
C ASN A 34 0.54 -11.24 -15.65
N ALA A 35 1.66 -11.22 -14.93
CA ALA A 35 2.16 -12.36 -14.15
C ALA A 35 2.82 -11.90 -12.84
N THR A 36 2.24 -10.89 -12.21
CA THR A 36 2.68 -10.41 -10.90
C THR A 36 1.48 -10.35 -9.98
N TRP A 37 1.55 -11.04 -8.85
CA TRP A 37 0.53 -11.05 -7.82
C TRP A 37 0.83 -9.94 -6.82
N PHE A 38 -0.22 -9.37 -6.23
CA PHE A 38 -0.03 -8.59 -5.02
C PHE A 38 -0.23 -9.53 -3.84
N THR A 39 0.75 -9.60 -2.94
CA THR A 39 0.59 -10.29 -1.66
C THR A 39 -0.49 -9.59 -0.81
N PRO A 40 -0.81 -10.03 0.42
CA PRO A 40 -1.86 -9.39 1.22
C PRO A 40 -1.78 -7.84 1.21
N LEU A 41 -2.80 -7.20 0.64
CA LEU A 41 -2.88 -5.75 0.54
C LEU A 41 -3.14 -5.12 1.91
N LEU A 42 -2.42 -4.05 2.25
CA LEU A 42 -2.79 -3.15 3.33
C LEU A 42 -3.31 -1.84 2.72
N VAL A 43 -4.58 -1.52 2.99
CA VAL A 43 -5.21 -0.25 2.61
C VAL A 43 -5.47 0.54 3.89
N ALA A 44 -4.84 1.70 4.02
CA ALA A 44 -4.85 2.47 5.27
C ALA A 44 -5.27 3.92 5.06
N ALA A 45 -6.05 4.46 5.99
CA ALA A 45 -6.34 5.87 6.09
C ALA A 45 -5.87 6.47 7.41
N HIS A 46 -5.09 7.55 7.34
CA HIS A 46 -4.33 8.07 8.47
C HIS A 46 -4.15 9.60 8.42
N GLY A 47 -3.46 10.14 9.42
CA GLY A 47 -3.14 11.55 9.53
C GLY A 47 -2.10 11.98 8.48
N PRO A 48 -1.95 13.30 8.24
CA PRO A 48 -1.02 13.83 7.25
C PRO A 48 0.46 13.64 7.60
N ASP A 49 0.79 13.33 8.86
CA ASP A 49 2.17 13.23 9.36
C ASP A 49 2.66 11.77 9.41
N PHE A 50 1.81 10.80 9.07
CA PHE A 50 2.15 9.38 9.00
C PHE A 50 2.31 8.94 7.55
N HIS A 51 3.24 8.02 7.30
CA HIS A 51 3.54 7.44 6.00
C HIS A 51 3.85 5.95 6.17
N LEU A 52 3.31 5.10 5.29
CA LEU A 52 3.68 3.67 5.26
C LEU A 52 5.05 3.46 4.61
N PHE A 53 5.39 4.33 3.66
CA PHE A 53 6.69 4.39 3.00
C PHE A 53 6.89 5.79 2.42
N GLN A 54 8.12 6.20 2.15
CA GLN A 54 8.41 7.43 1.42
C GLN A 54 9.54 7.22 0.42
N VAL A 55 9.32 7.60 -0.84
CA VAL A 55 10.35 7.55 -1.88
C VAL A 55 11.55 8.42 -1.48
N GLY A 56 12.76 7.90 -1.68
CA GLY A 56 14.00 8.56 -1.29
C GLY A 56 14.36 8.41 0.20
N THR A 57 13.61 7.63 0.96
CA THR A 57 13.94 7.27 2.36
C THR A 57 14.29 5.79 2.49
N PHE A 58 14.95 5.41 3.57
CA PHE A 58 15.16 3.99 3.86
C PHE A 58 13.82 3.33 4.20
N ALA A 59 13.65 2.08 3.80
CA ALA A 59 12.52 1.27 4.25
C ALA A 59 12.55 1.13 5.78
N SER A 60 11.37 1.14 6.42
CA SER A 60 11.26 0.68 7.81
C SER A 60 11.35 -0.85 7.86
N ASP A 61 11.66 -1.41 9.03
CA ASP A 61 11.68 -2.87 9.22
C ASP A 61 10.35 -3.52 8.82
N ASN A 62 9.23 -2.85 9.10
CA ASN A 62 7.90 -3.33 8.73
C ASN A 62 7.62 -3.21 7.22
N LEU A 63 8.17 -2.18 6.55
CA LEU A 63 8.09 -2.09 5.09
C LEU A 63 8.93 -3.18 4.44
N GLN A 64 10.13 -3.45 4.96
CA GLN A 64 11.00 -4.53 4.51
C GLN A 64 10.30 -5.89 4.63
N ALA A 65 9.74 -6.21 5.80
CA ALA A 65 9.01 -7.47 5.99
C ALA A 65 7.82 -7.64 5.02
N MET A 66 7.13 -6.54 4.71
CA MET A 66 6.06 -6.56 3.71
C MET A 66 6.61 -6.73 2.29
N ALA A 67 7.69 -6.03 1.94
CA ALA A 67 8.25 -6.01 0.59
C ALA A 67 8.99 -7.32 0.23
N GLU A 68 9.66 -7.96 1.19
CA GLU A 68 10.40 -9.22 0.98
C GLU A 68 9.51 -10.46 1.14
N GLY A 69 8.47 -10.40 2.02
CA GLY A 69 7.70 -11.58 2.42
C GLY A 69 6.19 -11.48 2.30
N GLY A 70 5.65 -10.28 2.05
CA GLY A 70 4.22 -10.01 2.12
C GLY A 70 3.64 -9.97 3.55
N ASP A 71 4.46 -9.89 4.59
CA ASP A 71 3.97 -9.75 5.97
C ASP A 71 3.57 -8.30 6.27
N ILE A 72 2.26 -8.05 6.34
CA ILE A 72 1.68 -6.74 6.65
C ILE A 72 1.41 -6.51 8.14
N SER A 73 1.72 -7.46 9.03
CA SER A 73 1.34 -7.39 10.44
C SER A 73 1.94 -6.18 11.15
N GLY A 74 3.24 -5.93 10.96
CA GLY A 74 3.91 -4.76 11.54
C GLY A 74 3.37 -3.43 11.01
N LEU A 75 3.15 -3.32 9.69
CA LEU A 75 2.59 -2.09 9.10
C LEU A 75 1.15 -1.82 9.56
N ARG A 76 0.36 -2.86 9.78
CA ARG A 76 -0.99 -2.73 10.36
C ARG A 76 -0.91 -2.13 11.77
N ASP A 77 0.00 -2.64 12.58
CA ASP A 77 0.18 -2.17 13.95
C ASP A 77 0.70 -0.71 13.96
N ASP A 78 1.58 -0.33 13.01
CA ASP A 78 2.01 1.06 12.81
C ASP A 78 0.83 2.00 12.52
N VAL A 79 -0.11 1.58 11.65
CA VAL A 79 -1.32 2.36 11.33
C VAL A 79 -2.19 2.54 12.56
N GLU A 80 -2.37 1.49 13.38
CA GLU A 80 -3.16 1.55 14.61
C GLU A 80 -2.53 2.52 15.64
N VAL A 81 -1.21 2.44 15.83
CA VAL A 81 -0.46 3.36 16.71
C VAL A 81 -0.59 4.81 16.23
N ALA A 82 -0.61 5.04 14.91
CA ALA A 82 -0.82 6.36 14.32
C ALA A 82 -2.28 6.86 14.41
N GLY A 83 -3.19 6.09 15.01
CA GLY A 83 -4.62 6.41 15.09
C GLY A 83 -5.35 6.31 13.74
N GLY A 84 -4.77 5.57 12.80
CA GLY A 84 -5.34 5.29 11.49
C GLY A 84 -6.45 4.23 11.52
N THR A 85 -7.08 4.05 10.37
CA THR A 85 -7.99 2.93 10.10
C THR A 85 -7.45 2.16 8.91
N PHE A 86 -7.69 0.85 8.86
CA PHE A 86 -7.19 0.01 7.78
C PHE A 86 -8.16 -1.11 7.41
N ALA A 87 -7.95 -1.63 6.20
CA ALA A 87 -8.48 -2.89 5.73
C ALA A 87 -7.27 -3.75 5.36
N ALA A 88 -7.07 -4.84 6.10
CA ALA A 88 -5.97 -5.77 5.90
C ALA A 88 -6.46 -6.96 5.06
N ASN A 89 -5.70 -7.28 4.02
CA ASN A 89 -5.96 -8.37 3.10
C ASN A 89 -7.39 -8.40 2.50
N PRO A 90 -7.88 -7.32 1.86
CA PRO A 90 -9.21 -7.28 1.25
C PRO A 90 -9.42 -8.30 0.12
N ALA A 91 -8.34 -8.87 -0.44
CA ALA A 91 -8.40 -9.95 -1.42
C ALA A 91 -8.60 -11.34 -0.80
N GLY A 92 -8.42 -11.49 0.52
CA GLY A 92 -8.45 -12.79 1.19
C GLY A 92 -7.26 -13.70 0.84
N GLY A 93 -6.13 -13.12 0.42
CA GLY A 93 -4.94 -13.80 -0.08
C GLY A 93 -4.21 -12.92 -1.10
N ASN A 94 -3.50 -13.55 -2.02
CA ASN A 94 -2.83 -12.82 -3.10
C ASN A 94 -3.85 -12.34 -4.15
N LEU A 95 -3.75 -11.09 -4.58
CA LEU A 95 -4.55 -10.55 -5.67
C LEU A 95 -3.89 -10.90 -7.02
N ALA A 96 -4.54 -11.80 -7.77
CA ALA A 96 -4.05 -12.27 -9.07
C ALA A 96 -4.04 -11.17 -10.15
N PRO A 97 -3.21 -11.32 -11.20
CA PRO A 97 -3.23 -10.48 -12.39
C PRO A 97 -4.66 -10.28 -12.96
N GLY A 98 -5.03 -9.04 -13.24
CA GLY A 98 -6.35 -8.67 -13.78
C GLY A 98 -7.50 -8.62 -12.76
N GLU A 99 -7.33 -9.20 -11.57
CA GLU A 99 -8.37 -9.23 -10.54
C GLU A 99 -8.49 -7.90 -9.77
N THR A 100 -9.62 -7.73 -9.07
CA THR A 100 -9.89 -6.54 -8.26
C THR A 100 -10.25 -6.90 -6.82
N ALA A 101 -9.55 -6.29 -5.86
CA ALA A 101 -9.91 -6.34 -4.44
C ALA A 101 -10.70 -5.08 -4.04
N VAL A 102 -11.60 -5.24 -3.06
CA VAL A 102 -12.42 -4.13 -2.54
C VAL A 102 -12.17 -3.99 -1.04
N ALA A 103 -11.67 -2.83 -0.63
CA ALA A 103 -11.54 -2.44 0.76
C ALA A 103 -12.61 -1.40 1.13
N THR A 104 -13.11 -1.51 2.35
CA THR A 104 -14.01 -0.54 2.97
C THR A 104 -13.32 0.05 4.19
N LEU A 105 -13.27 1.39 4.28
CA LEU A 105 -12.62 2.10 5.38
C LEU A 105 -13.55 3.13 6.02
N GLU A 106 -13.59 3.16 7.35
CA GLU A 106 -14.18 4.27 8.09
C GLU A 106 -13.20 5.43 8.20
N ILE A 107 -13.64 6.63 7.81
CA ILE A 107 -12.85 7.86 7.85
C ILE A 107 -13.41 8.81 8.91
N ARG A 108 -12.55 9.24 9.86
CA ARG A 108 -12.92 10.15 10.97
C ARG A 108 -12.26 11.52 10.79
N GLY A 109 -12.87 12.35 9.95
CA GLY A 109 -12.53 13.77 9.88
C GLY A 109 -11.11 14.06 9.38
N ARG A 110 -10.25 14.61 10.26
CA ARG A 110 -8.84 14.93 9.95
C ARG A 110 -7.87 13.80 10.30
N LEU A 111 -8.27 12.89 11.19
CA LEU A 111 -7.44 11.78 11.68
C LEU A 111 -7.16 10.75 10.58
N ASN A 112 -8.07 10.62 9.59
CA ASN A 112 -7.92 9.70 8.46
C ASN A 112 -8.01 10.48 7.14
N SER A 113 -7.25 11.56 7.00
CA SER A 113 -7.33 12.47 5.85
C SER A 113 -6.42 12.09 4.67
N ARG A 114 -5.57 11.09 4.86
CA ARG A 114 -4.69 10.50 3.86
C ARG A 114 -5.06 9.06 3.56
N LEU A 115 -4.77 8.59 2.35
CA LEU A 115 -4.89 7.20 1.94
C LEU A 115 -3.51 6.69 1.50
N SER A 116 -3.13 5.53 2.03
CA SER A 116 -1.96 4.77 1.61
C SER A 116 -2.33 3.33 1.31
N ILE A 117 -1.61 2.70 0.38
CA ILE A 117 -1.82 1.32 -0.06
C ILE A 117 -0.46 0.69 -0.29
N VAL A 118 -0.25 -0.51 0.22
CA VAL A 118 0.97 -1.29 -0.05
C VAL A 118 0.67 -2.78 -0.20
N ALA A 119 1.45 -3.47 -1.02
CA ALA A 119 1.57 -4.92 -1.09
C ALA A 119 2.87 -5.29 -1.83
N MET A 120 3.51 -6.40 -1.46
CA MET A 120 4.63 -6.93 -2.24
C MET A 120 4.13 -7.38 -3.61
N LEU A 121 4.97 -7.13 -4.61
CA LEU A 121 4.84 -7.67 -5.96
C LEU A 121 5.52 -9.04 -5.98
N LEU A 122 4.80 -10.08 -6.38
CA LEU A 122 5.34 -11.43 -6.41
C LEU A 122 5.19 -12.03 -7.83
N PRO A 123 6.25 -12.56 -8.46
CA PRO A 123 7.60 -12.71 -7.95
C PRO A 123 8.44 -11.41 -8.04
N THR A 124 9.03 -10.98 -6.92
CA THR A 124 10.15 -10.01 -6.81
C THR A 124 10.93 -10.30 -5.53
N ASN A 125 12.14 -9.73 -5.38
CA ASN A 125 12.95 -9.80 -4.17
C ASN A 125 12.32 -8.91 -3.08
N ASP A 126 12.37 -7.59 -3.27
CA ASP A 126 11.82 -6.58 -2.35
C ASP A 126 10.94 -5.53 -3.06
N GLY A 127 10.32 -5.93 -4.17
CA GLY A 127 9.43 -5.09 -4.96
C GLY A 127 8.03 -4.99 -4.36
N PHE A 128 7.43 -3.80 -4.38
CA PHE A 128 6.08 -3.58 -3.86
C PHE A 128 5.29 -2.54 -4.68
N VAL A 129 3.96 -2.69 -4.74
CA VAL A 129 3.05 -1.67 -5.25
C VAL A 129 2.73 -0.68 -4.14
N GLY A 130 2.74 0.63 -4.43
CA GLY A 130 2.62 1.65 -3.39
C GLY A 130 1.75 2.87 -3.76
N LEU A 131 0.96 3.32 -2.80
CA LEU A 131 0.37 4.67 -2.70
C LEU A 131 0.78 5.26 -1.36
N ASP A 132 1.41 6.42 -1.36
CA ASP A 132 1.79 7.11 -0.12
C ASP A 132 0.96 8.39 0.07
N ALA A 133 0.24 8.42 1.20
CA ALA A 133 -0.34 9.58 1.84
C ALA A 133 -1.06 10.58 0.92
N ILE A 134 -1.88 10.11 -0.03
CA ILE A 134 -2.63 11.05 -0.89
C ILE A 134 -3.78 11.70 -0.12
N PRO A 135 -4.08 13.00 -0.33
CA PRO A 135 -5.25 13.62 0.27
C PRO A 135 -6.56 12.99 -0.21
N LEU A 136 -7.44 12.62 0.73
CA LEU A 136 -8.82 12.19 0.44
C LEU A 136 -9.78 13.38 0.22
N ARG A 137 -9.47 14.54 0.83
CA ARG A 137 -10.27 15.78 0.70
C ARG A 137 -9.85 16.57 -0.54
N GLY A 138 -10.77 17.41 -1.05
CA GLY A 138 -10.54 18.23 -2.24
C GLY A 138 -10.57 17.43 -3.55
N ARG A 139 -10.92 16.15 -3.48
CA ARG A 139 -11.18 15.29 -4.63
C ARG A 139 -12.70 15.16 -4.83
N GLY A 140 -13.12 14.86 -6.06
CA GLY A 140 -14.51 14.53 -6.35
C GLY A 140 -14.97 13.30 -5.56
N ARG A 141 -16.29 13.04 -5.53
CA ARG A 141 -16.87 11.89 -4.81
C ARG A 141 -16.21 10.57 -5.19
N THR A 142 -15.90 10.41 -6.48
CA THR A 142 -15.16 9.27 -7.00
C THR A 142 -13.94 9.80 -7.72
N PHE A 143 -12.78 9.19 -7.49
CA PHE A 143 -11.56 9.52 -8.21
C PHE A 143 -10.71 8.26 -8.44
N THR A 144 -9.89 8.32 -9.49
CA THR A 144 -8.97 7.25 -9.86
C THR A 144 -7.53 7.70 -9.64
N VAL A 145 -6.71 6.80 -9.10
CA VAL A 145 -5.25 6.94 -9.07
C VAL A 145 -4.61 5.68 -9.63
N TYR A 146 -3.40 5.82 -10.18
CA TYR A 146 -2.60 4.71 -10.68
C TYR A 146 -1.37 4.55 -9.80
N LEU A 147 -1.01 3.32 -9.48
CA LEU A 147 0.12 3.01 -8.60
C LEU A 147 1.28 2.44 -9.41
N ASN A 148 2.49 2.75 -8.96
CA ASN A 148 3.71 2.21 -9.51
C ASN A 148 4.24 1.07 -8.63
N GLY A 149 5.10 0.24 -9.22
CA GLY A 149 6.00 -0.64 -8.51
C GLY A 149 7.22 0.12 -8.01
N TYR A 150 7.57 -0.14 -6.76
CA TYR A 150 8.71 0.39 -6.03
C TYR A 150 9.58 -0.76 -5.55
N ASP A 151 10.82 -0.42 -5.23
CA ASP A 151 11.87 -1.26 -4.71
C ASP A 151 12.17 -0.75 -3.30
N ALA A 152 12.22 -1.63 -2.30
CA ALA A 152 12.45 -1.24 -0.92
C ALA A 152 13.90 -0.82 -0.66
N GLY A 153 14.84 -1.35 -1.47
CA GLY A 153 16.27 -1.11 -1.39
C GLY A 153 16.93 -1.87 -0.23
N THR A 154 16.36 -3.01 0.15
CA THR A 154 16.79 -3.81 1.31
C THR A 154 17.57 -5.06 0.91
N GLU A 155 17.42 -5.53 -0.33
CA GLU A 155 18.25 -6.61 -0.88
C GLU A 155 18.58 -6.42 -2.37
N ALA A 156 19.30 -7.37 -2.97
CA ALA A 156 19.57 -7.38 -4.40
C ALA A 156 18.37 -7.92 -5.16
N ASN A 157 18.07 -7.32 -6.32
CA ASN A 157 17.11 -7.87 -7.28
C ASN A 157 17.77 -8.98 -8.12
N ASP A 158 18.21 -10.06 -7.46
CA ASP A 158 18.91 -11.15 -8.12
C ASP A 158 18.01 -12.02 -9.00
N GLU A 159 16.69 -11.91 -8.81
CA GLU A 159 15.64 -12.66 -9.50
C GLU A 159 15.71 -14.19 -9.31
N ILE A 160 16.23 -14.64 -8.17
CA ILE A 160 16.35 -16.06 -7.83
C ILE A 160 15.21 -16.47 -6.90
N ILE A 161 14.52 -17.56 -7.23
CA ILE A 161 13.44 -18.09 -6.39
C ILE A 161 14.03 -19.10 -5.41
N THR A 162 14.07 -18.71 -4.15
CA THR A 162 14.74 -19.47 -3.08
C THR A 162 13.78 -20.11 -2.10
N GLY A 163 12.49 -19.74 -2.12
CA GLY A 163 11.57 -20.06 -1.02
C GLY A 163 11.76 -19.17 0.21
N GLY A 164 12.48 -18.05 0.06
CA GLY A 164 12.76 -17.06 1.10
C GLY A 164 11.54 -16.22 1.51
N GLY A 165 11.78 -14.95 1.84
CA GLY A 165 10.73 -14.01 2.24
C GLY A 165 10.64 -13.69 3.73
N ALA A 166 11.64 -14.11 4.52
CA ALA A 166 11.84 -13.53 5.83
C ALA A 166 12.84 -12.35 5.70
N PRO A 167 12.67 -11.25 6.46
CA PRO A 167 13.62 -10.14 6.46
C PRO A 167 15.08 -10.59 6.55
N GLY A 168 15.88 -10.20 5.56
CA GLY A 168 17.30 -10.52 5.50
C GLY A 168 17.64 -11.96 5.10
N VAL A 169 16.68 -12.72 4.57
CA VAL A 169 16.90 -14.00 3.88
C VAL A 169 16.73 -13.75 2.38
N PRO A 170 17.82 -13.57 1.62
CA PRO A 170 17.73 -13.12 0.24
C PRO A 170 16.97 -14.06 -0.69
N GLY A 171 16.34 -13.46 -1.69
CA GLY A 171 15.71 -14.17 -2.80
C GLY A 171 14.18 -14.14 -2.77
N ILE A 172 13.61 -14.44 -3.92
CA ILE A 172 12.17 -14.40 -4.16
C ILE A 172 11.47 -15.55 -3.41
N PRO A 173 10.40 -15.27 -2.66
CA PRO A 173 9.67 -16.30 -1.92
C PRO A 173 9.05 -17.37 -2.82
N ALA A 174 8.39 -16.95 -3.90
CA ALA A 174 7.73 -17.85 -4.84
C ALA A 174 7.32 -17.10 -6.12
N ASP A 175 6.98 -17.86 -7.16
CA ASP A 175 6.11 -17.40 -8.25
C ASP A 175 4.74 -18.09 -8.16
N PRO A 176 3.68 -17.39 -7.72
CA PRO A 176 2.34 -17.97 -7.63
C PRO A 176 1.76 -18.42 -8.97
N GLY A 177 2.29 -17.91 -10.09
CA GLY A 177 1.88 -18.29 -11.44
C GLY A 177 2.42 -19.65 -11.88
N GLY A 178 3.45 -20.18 -11.21
CA GLY A 178 4.12 -21.43 -11.58
C GLY A 178 4.85 -21.37 -12.92
N ASN A 179 5.27 -20.19 -13.36
CA ASN A 179 6.01 -19.93 -14.60
C ASN A 179 7.51 -19.71 -14.36
N ALA A 180 7.96 -19.79 -13.12
CA ALA A 180 9.36 -19.76 -12.75
C ALA A 180 10.18 -20.90 -13.39
N GLY A 181 11.39 -20.54 -13.81
CA GLY A 181 12.46 -21.48 -14.10
C GLY A 181 13.22 -21.89 -12.84
N THR A 182 14.38 -22.48 -13.05
CA THR A 182 15.31 -22.87 -11.98
C THR A 182 16.75 -22.74 -12.45
N GLY A 183 17.66 -22.52 -11.52
CA GLY A 183 19.10 -22.56 -11.80
C GLY A 183 19.68 -21.23 -12.28
N GLY A 184 18.94 -20.14 -12.10
CA GLY A 184 19.43 -18.79 -12.30
C GLY A 184 20.67 -18.52 -11.44
N THR A 185 21.56 -17.67 -11.96
CA THR A 185 22.84 -17.34 -11.33
C THR A 185 22.89 -15.94 -10.71
N GLY A 186 21.85 -15.13 -10.91
CA GLY A 186 21.68 -13.77 -10.42
C GLY A 186 21.83 -12.74 -11.54
N VAL A 187 20.82 -11.88 -11.73
CA VAL A 187 20.87 -10.80 -12.74
C VAL A 187 21.48 -9.50 -12.24
N ALA A 188 21.52 -9.31 -10.92
CA ALA A 188 21.97 -8.07 -10.32
C ALA A 188 22.63 -8.29 -8.95
N GLU A 189 23.58 -7.41 -8.66
CA GLU A 189 24.12 -7.19 -7.33
C GLU A 189 23.25 -6.18 -6.57
N PRO A 190 23.47 -5.98 -5.24
CA PRO A 190 22.74 -4.97 -4.48
C PRO A 190 22.78 -3.59 -5.15
N ASP A 191 21.63 -2.92 -5.15
CA ASP A 191 21.52 -1.62 -5.81
C ASP A 191 22.36 -0.55 -5.11
N GLY A 192 22.96 0.34 -5.91
CA GLY A 192 23.67 1.51 -5.38
C GLY A 192 22.77 2.49 -4.64
N ASN A 193 21.44 2.38 -4.82
CA ASN A 193 20.44 3.18 -4.12
C ASN A 193 19.65 2.32 -3.13
N ALA A 194 20.12 2.22 -1.89
CA ALA A 194 19.46 1.49 -0.80
C ALA A 194 18.27 2.24 -0.17
N ARG A 195 17.56 3.07 -0.94
CA ARG A 195 16.39 3.83 -0.49
C ARG A 195 15.22 3.45 -1.35
N VAL A 196 14.01 3.55 -0.81
CA VAL A 196 12.77 3.31 -1.56
C VAL A 196 12.76 4.10 -2.86
N HIS A 197 12.65 3.42 -3.99
CA HIS A 197 12.68 4.04 -5.32
C HIS A 197 11.83 3.27 -6.32
N ILE A 198 11.70 3.77 -7.55
CA ILE A 198 10.92 3.07 -8.58
C ILE A 198 11.64 1.78 -8.97
N HIS A 199 10.95 0.65 -8.85
CA HIS A 199 11.49 -0.64 -9.27
C HIS A 199 11.66 -0.65 -10.79
N ARG A 200 12.77 -1.22 -11.25
CA ARG A 200 13.13 -1.25 -12.68
C ARG A 200 12.41 -2.38 -13.45
N SER A 201 11.35 -2.93 -12.87
CA SER A 201 10.72 -4.20 -13.27
C SER A 201 11.70 -5.40 -13.28
N ILE A 202 11.18 -6.56 -13.65
CA ILE A 202 11.96 -7.77 -13.91
C ILE A 202 12.78 -7.57 -15.20
N LEU A 203 14.04 -7.95 -15.16
CA LEU A 203 14.89 -8.16 -16.31
C LEU A 203 14.51 -9.49 -16.97
N GLY A 204 14.62 -10.58 -16.19
CA GLY A 204 14.37 -11.95 -16.60
C GLY A 204 15.32 -12.44 -17.70
N ASP A 205 15.22 -13.72 -18.02
CA ASP A 205 15.79 -14.28 -19.24
C ASP A 205 14.78 -15.20 -19.97
N THR A 206 15.25 -16.20 -20.72
CA THR A 206 14.37 -17.18 -21.39
C THR A 206 14.84 -18.62 -21.19
N ASP A 207 15.81 -18.86 -20.29
CA ASP A 207 16.35 -20.18 -19.98
C ASP A 207 15.69 -20.72 -18.71
N ILE A 208 14.71 -21.61 -18.87
CA ILE A 208 13.93 -22.14 -17.76
C ILE A 208 14.72 -23.10 -16.84
N ALA A 209 15.92 -23.51 -17.24
CA ALA A 209 16.75 -24.49 -16.52
C ALA A 209 18.17 -23.99 -16.25
N GLY A 210 18.38 -22.68 -16.26
CA GLY A 210 19.68 -22.06 -16.03
C GLY A 210 19.61 -20.54 -16.19
N GLY A 211 20.64 -19.97 -16.81
CA GLY A 211 20.66 -18.54 -17.12
C GLY A 211 21.01 -17.63 -15.95
N ALA A 212 20.64 -16.37 -16.09
CA ALA A 212 20.88 -15.34 -15.10
C ALA A 212 19.71 -15.19 -14.12
N SER A 213 18.48 -15.51 -14.53
CA SER A 213 17.25 -15.29 -13.75
C SER A 213 16.41 -16.55 -13.66
N ASP A 214 15.72 -16.78 -12.54
CA ASP A 214 14.65 -17.78 -12.48
C ASP A 214 13.34 -17.24 -13.09
N LEU A 215 13.28 -15.95 -13.46
CA LEU A 215 12.11 -15.31 -14.05
C LEU A 215 12.22 -15.17 -15.57
N ASP A 216 11.14 -15.53 -16.28
CA ASP A 216 11.05 -15.36 -17.73
C ASP A 216 10.69 -13.91 -18.13
N SER A 217 11.55 -13.28 -18.92
CA SER A 217 11.42 -11.93 -19.47
C SER A 217 10.20 -11.73 -20.39
N ARG A 218 9.58 -12.80 -20.88
CA ARG A 218 8.36 -12.77 -21.69
C ARG A 218 7.09 -12.84 -20.85
N ILE A 219 7.22 -13.19 -19.56
CA ILE A 219 6.10 -13.48 -18.66
C ILE A 219 6.03 -12.43 -17.55
N HIS A 220 7.13 -12.23 -16.82
CA HIS A 220 7.15 -11.51 -15.54
C HIS A 220 7.43 -10.01 -15.66
N ARG A 221 7.77 -9.51 -16.85
CA ARG A 221 8.02 -8.08 -17.05
C ARG A 221 6.72 -7.28 -16.96
N TRP A 222 6.83 -6.09 -16.38
CA TRP A 222 5.75 -5.12 -16.32
C TRP A 222 6.24 -3.72 -16.69
N LEU A 223 5.28 -2.84 -16.99
CA LEU A 223 5.49 -1.41 -17.06
C LEU A 223 4.62 -0.75 -15.99
N ASN A 224 5.08 0.39 -15.49
CA ASN A 224 4.24 1.22 -14.65
C ASN A 224 3.15 1.90 -15.50
N PRO A 225 1.92 2.07 -14.98
CA PRO A 225 1.49 1.68 -13.63
C PRO A 225 1.12 0.19 -13.49
N VAL A 226 1.30 -0.36 -12.29
CA VAL A 226 0.99 -1.76 -11.97
C VAL A 226 -0.42 -1.94 -11.38
N ALA A 227 -1.02 -0.88 -10.83
CA ALA A 227 -2.38 -0.96 -10.29
C ALA A 227 -3.23 0.27 -10.67
N ARG A 228 -4.54 0.04 -10.79
CA ARG A 228 -5.55 1.11 -10.84
C ARG A 228 -6.35 1.07 -9.55
N VAL A 229 -6.50 2.23 -8.91
CA VAL A 229 -7.29 2.38 -7.69
C VAL A 229 -8.43 3.34 -7.94
N VAL A 230 -9.66 2.90 -7.65
CA VAL A 230 -10.85 3.75 -7.67
C VAL A 230 -11.30 3.94 -6.23
N VAL A 231 -11.32 5.19 -5.78
CA VAL A 231 -11.81 5.56 -4.45
C VAL A 231 -13.17 6.22 -4.61
N THR A 232 -14.16 5.71 -3.88
CA THR A 232 -15.51 6.27 -3.82
C THR A 232 -15.81 6.68 -2.38
N GLY A 233 -15.99 7.98 -2.17
CA GLY A 233 -16.56 8.52 -0.94
C GLY A 233 -18.04 8.17 -0.81
N PRO A 234 -18.62 8.19 0.39
CA PRO A 234 -19.96 7.66 0.60
C PRO A 234 -21.00 8.61 0.05
N HIS A 235 -22.19 8.05 -0.13
CA HIS A 235 -23.39 8.77 -0.54
C HIS A 235 -23.58 10.02 0.33
N ALA A 236 -23.85 11.15 -0.32
CA ALA A 236 -24.54 12.24 0.35
C ALA A 236 -25.96 11.72 0.63
N GLY A 237 -26.20 11.21 1.83
CA GLY A 237 -27.55 11.09 2.34
C GLY A 237 -28.15 12.49 2.39
N HIS A 238 -29.37 12.64 1.88
CA HIS A 238 -30.17 13.86 2.07
C HIS A 238 -30.32 14.11 3.58
N ASP A 239 -29.63 15.12 4.08
CA ASP A 239 -30.08 15.89 5.23
C ASP A 239 -30.74 17.15 4.65
N ASP A 240 -32.03 17.03 4.30
CA ASP A 240 -32.98 18.14 4.17
C ASP A 240 -34.22 17.82 5.03
#